data_AF-A0A928QEV5-F1
#
_entry.id   AF-A0A928QEV5-F1
#
_cell.length_a   1.000
_cell.length_b   1.000
_cell.length_c   1.000
_cell.angle_alpha   90.00
_cell.angle_beta   90.00
_cell.angle_gamma   90.00
#
_symmetry.space_group_name_H-M   'P 1'
#
loop_
_entity.id
_entity.type
_entity.pdbx_description
1 polymer ?
#
loop_
_entity_poly.entity_id
_entity_poly.type
_entity_poly.pdbx_seq_one_letter_code
_entity_poly.pdbx_strand_id
1 'polypeptide(L)'
;MPEGKYRIIKISKDALFQFIYESIIDNQECFFDVTDGTKIVTCFDINWDTGEFICVARNSYGENEHLQFDIDTRKLISKLQDTTETMFVDNRYIEMSEEEIKNL
;
A
#
# COMPACT_ATOMS: atom_id res chain seq x y z
N MET A 1 5.01 28.65 -9.29
CA MET A 1 3.67 29.21 -9.01
C MET A 1 3.68 30.69 -9.32
N PRO A 2 2.63 31.26 -9.96
CA PRO A 2 2.60 32.71 -10.19
C PRO A 2 2.66 33.47 -8.86
N GLU A 3 3.36 34.60 -8.86
CA GLU A 3 3.51 35.45 -7.68
C GLU A 3 2.13 35.91 -7.16
N GLY A 4 1.95 35.83 -5.84
CA GLY A 4 0.70 36.22 -5.18
C GLY A 4 -0.51 35.32 -5.44
N LYS A 5 -0.35 34.12 -6.03
CA LYS A 5 -1.45 33.17 -6.28
C LYS A 5 -1.36 31.93 -5.39
N TYR A 6 -2.51 31.51 -4.85
CA TYR A 6 -2.69 30.24 -4.15
C TYR A 6 -3.40 29.24 -5.06
N ARG A 7 -2.95 27.98 -5.07
CA ARG A 7 -3.72 26.83 -5.58
C ARG A 7 -4.18 26.04 -4.37
N ILE A 8 -5.48 25.85 -4.22
CA ILE A 8 -6.10 25.21 -3.06
C ILE A 8 -6.79 23.94 -3.55
N ILE A 9 -6.50 22.83 -2.88
CA ILE A 9 -7.14 21.54 -3.11
C ILE A 9 -7.87 21.16 -1.82
N LYS A 10 -9.16 20.86 -1.94
CA LYS A 10 -9.97 20.29 -0.86
C LYS A 10 -10.60 19.01 -1.37
N ILE A 11 -10.36 17.91 -0.66
CA ILE A 11 -10.92 16.59 -0.97
C ILE A 11 -11.73 16.06 0.23
N SER A 12 -12.61 15.09 -0.02
CA SER A 12 -13.41 14.42 1.02
C SER A 12 -12.60 13.30 1.70
N LYS A 13 -13.18 12.68 2.74
CA LYS A 13 -12.63 11.47 3.36
C LYS A 13 -12.39 10.38 2.31
N ASP A 14 -13.38 10.09 1.47
CA ASP A 14 -13.26 9.05 0.44
C ASP A 14 -12.15 9.33 -0.57
N ALA A 15 -12.00 10.61 -0.96
CA ALA A 15 -10.94 11.01 -1.87
C ALA A 15 -9.54 11.02 -1.22
N LEU A 16 -9.42 11.13 0.11
CA LEU A 16 -8.13 10.93 0.80
C LEU A 16 -7.65 9.49 0.66
N PHE A 17 -8.55 8.53 0.78
CA PHE A 17 -8.21 7.11 0.63
C PHE A 17 -7.85 6.75 -0.81
N GLN A 18 -8.60 7.29 -1.78
CA GLN A 18 -8.24 7.16 -3.19
C GLN A 18 -6.86 7.77 -3.48
N PHE A 19 -6.57 8.94 -2.90
CA PHE A 19 -5.26 9.58 -3.03
C PHE A 19 -4.13 8.72 -2.43
N ILE A 20 -4.36 8.04 -1.31
CA ILE A 20 -3.39 7.07 -0.75
C ILE A 20 -3.17 5.93 -1.74
N TYR A 21 -4.23 5.33 -2.26
CA TYR A 21 -4.13 4.26 -3.25
C TYR A 21 -3.31 4.69 -4.48
N GLU A 22 -3.67 5.82 -5.10
CA GLU A 22 -2.97 6.37 -6.26
C GLU A 22 -1.50 6.66 -5.95
N SER A 23 -1.22 7.24 -4.77
CA SER A 23 0.14 7.54 -4.33
C SER A 23 0.98 6.27 -4.16
N ILE A 24 0.42 5.19 -3.62
CA ILE A 24 1.12 3.91 -3.45
C ILE A 24 1.45 3.31 -4.82
N ILE A 25 0.50 3.29 -5.76
CA ILE A 25 0.72 2.75 -7.11
C ILE A 25 1.81 3.55 -7.85
N ASP A 26 1.74 4.87 -7.80
CA ASP A 26 2.70 5.76 -8.48
C ASP A 26 4.11 5.70 -7.88
N ASN A 27 4.24 5.33 -6.60
CA ASN A 27 5.52 5.34 -5.87
C ASN A 27 5.94 3.95 -5.36
N GLN A 28 5.35 2.88 -5.89
CA GLN A 28 5.56 1.51 -5.41
C GLN A 28 7.03 1.07 -5.42
N GLU A 29 7.82 1.54 -6.39
CA GLU A 29 9.27 1.29 -6.46
C GLU A 29 10.01 1.82 -5.23
N CYS A 30 9.67 3.04 -4.80
CA CYS A 30 10.24 3.66 -3.61
C CYS A 30 9.73 3.04 -2.31
N PHE A 31 8.45 2.64 -2.26
CA PHE A 31 7.84 2.18 -1.03
C PHE A 31 8.16 0.72 -0.69
N PHE A 32 8.37 -0.11 -1.72
CA PHE A 32 8.74 -1.51 -1.57
C PHE A 32 10.22 -1.79 -1.88
N ASP A 33 11.02 -0.73 -2.06
CA ASP A 33 12.46 -0.81 -2.36
C ASP A 33 12.77 -1.77 -3.55
N VAL A 34 11.93 -1.71 -4.60
CA VAL A 34 12.06 -2.51 -5.83
C VAL A 34 12.56 -1.69 -7.00
N THR A 35 13.34 -2.31 -7.89
CA THR A 35 13.96 -1.62 -9.04
C THR A 35 13.06 -1.52 -10.27
N ASP A 36 11.95 -2.27 -10.30
CA ASP A 36 11.02 -2.33 -11.42
C ASP A 36 9.63 -2.67 -10.89
N GLY A 37 8.78 -1.64 -10.75
CA GLY A 37 7.44 -1.75 -10.19
C GLY A 37 6.49 -2.59 -11.05
N THR A 38 6.82 -2.85 -12.33
CA THR A 38 5.99 -3.70 -13.20
C THR A 38 6.07 -5.18 -12.84
N LYS A 39 7.05 -5.56 -12.02
CA LYS A 39 7.28 -6.93 -11.55
C LYS A 39 6.63 -7.23 -10.21
N ILE A 40 5.86 -6.31 -9.65
CA ILE A 40 5.09 -6.57 -8.44
C ILE A 40 3.60 -6.45 -8.71
N VAL A 41 2.83 -7.25 -7.99
CA VAL A 41 1.38 -7.13 -7.89
C VAL A 41 1.05 -6.75 -6.45
N THR A 42 -0.03 -5.99 -6.27
CA THR A 42 -0.46 -5.50 -4.96
C THR A 42 -1.88 -5.93 -4.61
N CYS A 43 -2.13 -6.12 -3.32
CA CYS A 43 -3.46 -6.30 -2.74
C CYS A 43 -3.58 -5.36 -1.54
N PHE A 44 -4.73 -4.71 -1.35
CA PHE A 44 -4.88 -3.68 -0.34
C PHE A 44 -6.27 -3.71 0.29
N ASP A 45 -6.40 -3.13 1.48
CA ASP A 45 -7.70 -2.80 2.08
C ASP A 45 -7.55 -1.56 2.98
N ILE A 46 -8.69 -0.95 3.29
CA ILE A 46 -8.82 0.21 4.17
C ILE A 46 -9.88 -0.09 5.20
N ASN A 47 -9.52 0.02 6.47
CA ASN A 47 -10.49 0.07 7.54
C ASN A 47 -11.07 1.48 7.63
N TRP A 48 -12.26 1.67 7.08
CA TRP A 48 -12.93 2.98 7.00
C TRP A 48 -13.32 3.55 8.36
N ASP A 49 -13.46 2.71 9.37
CA ASP A 49 -13.85 3.11 10.72
C ASP A 49 -12.65 3.64 11.51
N THR A 50 -11.51 2.97 11.41
CA THR A 50 -10.27 3.33 12.15
C THR A 50 -9.32 4.21 11.33
N GLY A 51 -9.43 4.19 10.01
CA GLY A 51 -8.52 4.89 9.09
C GLY A 51 -7.23 4.12 8.78
N GLU A 52 -7.15 2.83 9.10
CA GLU A 52 -5.98 1.98 8.80
C GLU A 52 -5.95 1.58 7.32
N PHE A 53 -4.77 1.54 6.73
CA PHE A 53 -4.53 1.10 5.36
C PHE A 53 -3.49 -0.03 5.36
N ILE A 54 -3.71 -1.06 4.55
CA ILE A 54 -2.70 -2.07 4.28
C ILE A 54 -2.48 -2.20 2.78
N CYS A 55 -1.22 -2.36 2.37
CA CYS A 55 -0.85 -2.78 1.03
C CYS A 55 0.16 -3.90 1.13
N VAL A 56 -0.16 -5.02 0.51
CA VAL A 56 0.70 -6.18 0.39
C VAL A 56 1.22 -6.20 -1.04
N ALA A 57 2.52 -6.36 -1.22
CA ALA A 57 3.16 -6.51 -2.52
C ALA A 57 3.85 -7.87 -2.61
N ARG A 58 3.81 -8.50 -3.78
CA ARG A 58 4.63 -9.69 -4.08
C ARG A 58 5.13 -9.65 -5.52
N ASN A 59 6.23 -10.35 -5.78
CA ASN A 59 6.78 -10.50 -7.13
C ASN A 59 5.79 -11.25 -8.05
N SER A 60 5.66 -10.82 -9.30
CA SER A 60 4.80 -11.40 -10.34
C SER A 60 5.43 -12.55 -11.14
N TYR A 61 6.72 -12.86 -10.94
CA TYR A 61 7.41 -13.92 -11.70
C TYR A 61 6.89 -15.34 -11.38
N GLY A 62 6.13 -15.91 -12.32
CA GLY A 62 5.97 -17.36 -12.48
C GLY A 62 4.55 -17.90 -12.37
N GLU A 63 3.59 -17.13 -11.87
CA GLU A 63 2.18 -17.51 -11.84
C GLU A 63 1.41 -16.65 -12.84
N ASN A 64 0.70 -17.29 -13.77
CA ASN A 64 -0.18 -16.68 -14.77
C ASN A 64 -0.81 -15.38 -14.25
N GLU A 65 -0.53 -14.24 -14.91
CA GLU A 65 -1.38 -13.04 -15.13
C GLU A 65 -2.39 -12.59 -14.05
N HIS A 66 -2.29 -13.06 -12.82
CA HIS A 66 -3.21 -12.73 -11.77
C HIS A 66 -2.68 -11.45 -11.14
N LEU A 67 -3.21 -10.33 -11.65
CA LEU A 67 -3.11 -8.99 -11.06
C LEU A 67 -3.59 -8.95 -9.59
N GLN A 68 -4.17 -10.05 -9.09
CA GLN A 68 -4.70 -10.21 -7.74
C GLN A 68 -4.22 -11.54 -7.16
N PHE A 69 -3.73 -11.52 -5.93
CA PHE A 69 -3.43 -12.72 -5.16
C PHE A 69 -4.30 -12.76 -3.91
N ASP A 70 -4.65 -13.98 -3.49
CA ASP A 70 -5.63 -14.22 -2.44
C ASP A 70 -4.97 -14.12 -1.05
N ILE A 71 -4.81 -12.89 -0.56
CA ILE A 71 -4.44 -12.59 0.82
C ILE A 71 -5.60 -11.86 1.50
N ASP A 72 -6.00 -12.34 2.67
CA ASP A 72 -7.02 -11.71 3.51
C ASP A 72 -6.45 -10.47 4.21
N THR A 73 -6.45 -9.36 3.49
CA THR A 73 -5.96 -8.05 3.94
C THR A 73 -6.73 -7.51 5.15
N ARG A 74 -8.00 -7.89 5.34
CA ARG A 74 -8.78 -7.50 6.53
C ARG A 74 -8.29 -8.19 7.78
N LYS A 75 -8.00 -9.49 7.68
CA LYS A 75 -7.38 -10.26 8.76
C LYS A 75 -6.03 -9.66 9.12
N LEU A 76 -5.23 -9.28 8.13
CA LEU A 76 -3.92 -8.63 8.36
C LEU A 76 -4.06 -7.31 9.12
N ILE A 77 -4.94 -6.39 8.67
CA ILE A 77 -5.20 -5.12 9.38
C ILE A 77 -5.57 -5.38 10.85
N SER A 78 -6.41 -6.38 11.12
CA SER A 78 -6.87 -6.66 12.49
C SER A 78 -5.81 -7.26 13.44
N LYS A 79 -4.69 -7.77 12.90
CA LYS A 79 -3.69 -8.54 13.66
C LYS A 79 -2.32 -7.90 13.69
N LEU A 80 -1.96 -7.13 12.68
CA LEU A 80 -0.68 -6.46 12.60
C LEU A 80 -0.70 -5.15 13.38
N GLN A 81 0.45 -4.81 13.95
CA GLN A 81 0.72 -3.43 14.38
C GLN A 81 1.19 -2.63 13.16
N ASP A 82 1.17 -1.30 13.29
CA ASP A 82 1.72 -0.40 12.27
C ASP A 82 3.18 -0.78 11.96
N THR A 83 3.49 -0.94 10.68
CA THR A 83 4.85 -1.29 10.23
C THR A 83 5.76 -0.07 10.12
N THR A 84 5.18 1.13 10.03
CA THR A 84 5.91 2.39 9.93
C THR A 84 5.08 3.58 10.40
N GLU A 85 5.75 4.62 10.90
CA GLU A 85 5.13 5.92 11.19
C GLU A 85 5.14 6.85 9.96
N THR A 86 5.92 6.52 8.92
CA THR A 86 6.06 7.34 7.70
C THR A 86 6.56 6.53 6.50
N MET A 87 6.13 6.90 5.30
CA MET A 87 6.58 6.24 4.06
C MET A 87 7.98 6.70 3.60
N PHE A 88 8.60 7.66 4.28
CA PHE A 88 9.87 8.30 3.87
C PHE A 88 11.10 7.79 4.64
N VAL A 89 11.01 6.63 5.27
CA VAL A 89 12.12 5.99 6.00
C VAL A 89 12.39 4.59 5.46
N ASP A 90 13.60 4.09 5.69
CA ASP A 90 13.95 2.70 5.46
C ASP A 90 13.20 1.78 6.45
N ASN A 91 13.10 0.49 6.12
CA ASN A 91 12.41 -0.53 6.94
C ASN A 91 10.92 -0.23 7.20
N ARG A 92 10.25 0.40 6.24
CA ARG A 92 8.83 0.80 6.32
C ARG A 92 7.82 -0.35 6.18
N TYR A 93 8.30 -1.53 5.80
CA TYR A 93 7.52 -2.74 5.61
C TYR A 93 8.14 -3.90 6.39
N ILE A 94 7.34 -4.93 6.65
CA ILE A 94 7.80 -6.23 7.14
C ILE A 94 7.72 -7.26 6.02
N GLU A 95 8.64 -8.22 6.03
CA GLU A 95 8.60 -9.37 5.14
C GLU A 95 7.95 -10.55 5.87
N MET A 96 6.98 -11.18 5.23
CA MET A 96 6.33 -12.38 5.73
C MET A 96 6.13 -13.37 4.58
N SER A 97 6.36 -14.65 4.86
CA SER A 97 6.00 -15.75 3.98
C SER A 97 4.48 -15.96 3.95
N GLU A 98 4.00 -16.64 2.91
CA GLU A 98 2.58 -17.00 2.81
C GLU A 98 2.11 -17.88 3.98
N GLU A 99 3.00 -18.73 4.51
CA GLU A 99 2.70 -19.57 5.68
C GLU A 99 2.54 -18.75 6.95
N GLU A 100 3.41 -17.75 7.18
CA GLU A 100 3.28 -16.82 8.31
C GLU A 100 1.97 -16.02 8.22
N ILE A 101 1.61 -15.55 7.02
CA ILE A 101 0.35 -14.84 6.78
C ILE A 101 -0.87 -15.73 7.07
N LYS A 102 -0.83 -17.01 6.66
CA LYS A 102 -1.90 -17.98 6.95
C LYS A 102 -2.04 -18.25 8.45
N ASN A 103 -0.92 -18.29 9.17
CA ASN A 103 -0.86 -18.62 10.60
C ASN A 103 -1.10 -17.42 11.55
N LEU A 104 -1.18 -16.19 11.03
CA LEU A 104 -1.58 -15.02 11.83
C LEU A 104 -2.93 -15.27 12.50
#